data_AF-A0A6S6Y1I4-F1
#
_entry.id   AF-A0A6S6Y1I4-F1
#
_cell.length_a   1.000
_cell.length_b   1.000
_cell.length_c   1.000
_cell.angle_alpha   90.00
_cell.angle_beta   90.00
_cell.angle_gamma   90.00
#
_symmetry.space_group_name_H-M   'P 1'
#
loop_
_entity.id
_entity.type
_entity.pdbx_description
1 polymer ?
#
loop_
_entity_poly.entity_id
_entity_poly.type
_entity_poly.pdbx_seq_one_letter_code
_entity_poly.pdbx_strand_id
1 'polypeptide(L)'
;MQQVAKPGLMASVTWHCWQFLSFRGDWRRMPDSMGFVGVAMSGTLLGGLAEQLVRGRSWSLAMVTTLVWLGLILAVSRKDGQINRRLAAALGILSMGIQALLVLSIWIPGIEWPVAIWSGVAVMHLLSKASGGGAGA
;
A
#
# COMPACT_ATOMS: atom_id res chain seq x y z
N MET A 1 -31.41 16.92 -8.90
CA MET A 1 -30.25 16.12 -9.34
C MET A 1 -29.09 16.44 -8.39
N GLN A 2 -28.83 15.58 -7.41
CA GLN A 2 -27.73 15.81 -6.46
C GLN A 2 -26.39 15.65 -7.19
N GLN A 3 -25.66 16.76 -7.35
CA GLN A 3 -24.25 16.71 -7.74
C GLN A 3 -23.48 16.02 -6.61
N VAL A 4 -23.20 14.74 -6.78
CA VAL A 4 -22.26 14.01 -5.93
C VAL A 4 -20.91 14.68 -6.14
N ALA A 5 -20.48 15.49 -5.16
CA ALA A 5 -19.18 16.13 -5.16
C ALA A 5 -18.12 15.03 -5.41
N LYS A 6 -17.35 15.17 -6.50
CA LYS A 6 -16.26 14.24 -6.80
C LYS A 6 -15.31 14.29 -5.61
N PRO A 7 -15.14 13.21 -4.83
CA PRO A 7 -14.18 13.22 -3.74
C PRO A 7 -12.80 13.53 -4.34
N GLY A 8 -12.10 14.50 -3.76
CA GLY A 8 -10.75 14.85 -4.19
C GLY A 8 -9.83 13.63 -4.16
N LEU A 9 -8.79 13.61 -5.00
CA LEU A 9 -7.85 12.50 -5.13
C LEU A 9 -7.33 12.01 -3.76
N MET A 10 -7.03 12.92 -2.85
CA MET A 10 -6.58 12.58 -1.50
C MET A 10 -7.65 11.82 -0.71
N ALA A 11 -8.91 12.27 -0.76
CA ALA A 11 -10.02 11.62 -0.06
C ALA A 11 -10.27 10.21 -0.61
N SER A 12 -10.15 10.01 -1.92
CA SER A 12 -10.29 8.68 -2.52
C SER A 12 -9.13 7.76 -2.15
N VAL A 13 -7.88 8.26 -2.15
CA VAL A 13 -6.71 7.47 -1.71
C VAL A 13 -6.84 7.08 -0.24
N THR A 14 -7.19 8.02 0.65
CA THR A 14 -7.41 7.75 2.08
C THR A 14 -8.54 6.74 2.29
N TRP A 15 -9.64 6.87 1.53
CA TRP A 15 -10.74 5.91 1.59
C TRP A 15 -10.31 4.51 1.17
N HIS A 16 -9.60 4.36 0.06
CA HIS A 16 -9.11 3.06 -0.40
C HIS A 16 -8.09 2.47 0.59
N CYS A 17 -7.20 3.30 1.12
CA CYS A 17 -6.25 2.92 2.17
C CYS A 17 -6.97 2.32 3.38
N TRP A 18 -7.99 3.01 3.90
CA TRP A 18 -8.83 2.51 5.00
C TRP A 18 -9.51 1.19 4.65
N GLN A 19 -10.05 1.05 3.44
CA GLN A 19 -10.70 -0.17 2.99
C GLN A 19 -9.74 -1.37 2.96
N PHE A 20 -8.50 -1.21 2.46
CA PHE A 20 -7.53 -2.30 2.48
C PHE A 20 -7.07 -2.64 3.90
N LEU A 21 -6.80 -1.64 4.73
CA LEU A 21 -6.46 -1.86 6.14
C LEU A 21 -7.60 -2.56 6.90
N SER A 22 -8.85 -2.35 6.50
CA SER A 22 -10.02 -3.03 7.08
C SER A 22 -10.38 -4.36 6.41
N PHE A 23 -9.52 -4.90 5.54
CA PHE A 23 -9.74 -6.13 4.73
C PHE A 23 -10.94 -6.08 3.76
N ARG A 24 -11.56 -4.91 3.59
CA ARG A 24 -12.71 -4.69 2.71
C ARG A 24 -12.32 -4.22 1.31
N GLY A 25 -11.05 -3.84 1.13
CA GLY A 25 -10.51 -3.42 -0.15
C GLY A 25 -10.58 -4.52 -1.21
N ASP A 26 -10.82 -4.09 -2.45
CA ASP A 26 -10.78 -4.92 -3.65
C ASP A 26 -9.84 -4.26 -4.65
N TRP A 27 -8.77 -4.98 -5.01
CA TRP A 27 -7.77 -4.51 -5.96
C TRP A 27 -8.36 -4.32 -7.36
N ARG A 28 -9.43 -5.03 -7.72
CA ARG A 28 -10.05 -4.91 -9.06
C ARG A 28 -10.68 -3.55 -9.31
N ARG A 29 -11.07 -2.86 -8.24
CA ARG A 29 -11.63 -1.49 -8.27
C ARG A 29 -10.57 -0.41 -8.47
N MET A 30 -9.29 -0.78 -8.46
CA MET A 30 -8.22 0.19 -8.69
C MET A 30 -8.15 0.66 -10.13
N PRO A 31 -7.79 1.95 -10.35
CA PRO A 31 -7.50 2.47 -11.67
C PRO A 31 -6.41 1.66 -12.37
N ASP A 32 -6.68 1.28 -13.62
CA ASP A 32 -5.74 0.56 -14.48
C ASP A 32 -4.83 1.51 -15.25
N SER A 33 -4.13 2.39 -14.53
CA SER A 33 -3.31 3.44 -15.15
C SER A 33 -1.91 3.46 -14.56
N MET A 34 -0.91 3.59 -15.45
CA MET A 34 0.49 3.74 -15.01
C MET A 34 0.69 5.03 -14.22
N GLY A 35 -0.05 6.10 -14.54
CA GLY A 35 -0.02 7.34 -13.76
C GLY A 35 -0.43 7.12 -12.31
N PHE A 36 -1.50 6.36 -12.08
CA PHE A 36 -1.97 6.08 -10.71
C PHE A 36 -1.02 5.14 -9.95
N VAL A 37 -0.45 4.13 -10.63
CA VAL A 37 0.64 3.32 -10.06
C VAL A 37 1.82 4.21 -9.68
N GLY A 38 2.22 5.14 -10.54
CA GLY A 38 3.31 6.08 -10.28
C GLY A 38 3.05 6.95 -9.04
N VAL A 39 1.82 7.44 -8.86
CA VAL A 39 1.41 8.19 -7.67
C VAL A 39 1.46 7.32 -6.42
N ALA A 40 0.89 6.10 -6.46
CA ALA A 40 0.88 5.18 -5.32
C ALA A 40 2.31 4.76 -4.92
N MET A 41 3.16 4.46 -5.89
CA MET A 41 4.56 4.08 -5.66
C MET A 41 5.39 5.25 -5.13
N SER A 42 5.20 6.46 -5.67
CA SER A 42 5.86 7.67 -5.15
C SER A 42 5.42 7.96 -3.71
N GLY A 43 4.13 7.82 -3.43
CA GLY A 43 3.60 7.96 -2.08
C GLY A 43 4.17 6.92 -1.11
N THR A 44 4.31 5.67 -1.56
CA THR A 44 4.93 4.59 -0.79
C THR A 44 6.43 4.82 -0.56
N LEU A 45 7.13 5.38 -1.54
CA LEU A 45 8.53 5.75 -1.43
C LEU A 45 8.71 6.83 -0.35
N LEU A 46 7.93 7.91 -0.44
CA LEU A 46 7.99 9.01 0.51
C LEU A 46 7.59 8.57 1.93
N GLY A 47 6.53 7.78 2.06
CA GLY A 47 6.11 7.24 3.35
C GLY A 47 7.12 6.27 3.96
N GLY A 48 7.77 5.42 3.14
CA GLY A 48 8.81 4.50 3.61
C GLY A 48 10.06 5.22 4.08
N LEU A 49 10.51 6.21 3.32
CA LEU A 49 11.63 7.06 3.73
C LEU A 49 11.31 7.82 5.02
N ALA A 50 10.14 8.45 5.11
CA ALA A 50 9.71 9.16 6.30
C ALA A 50 9.67 8.24 7.53
N GLU A 51 9.09 7.05 7.39
CA GLU A 51 9.01 6.06 8.45
C GLU A 51 10.40 5.65 8.98
N GLN A 52 11.32 5.30 8.07
CA GLN A 52 12.67 4.89 8.44
C GLN A 52 13.46 6.03 9.10
N LEU A 53 13.31 7.26 8.60
CA LEU A 53 13.99 8.43 9.15
C LEU A 53 13.45 8.83 10.53
N VAL A 54 12.13 8.78 10.74
CA VAL A 54 11.53 9.04 12.06
C VAL A 54 11.97 7.99 13.08
N ARG A 55 12.23 6.75 12.64
CA ARG A 55 12.84 5.70 13.49
C ARG A 55 14.35 5.86 13.70
N GLY A 56 14.95 6.95 13.23
CA GLY A 56 16.37 7.25 13.43
C GLY A 56 17.33 6.39 12.60
N ARG A 57 16.87 5.79 11.49
CA ARG A 57 17.75 5.02 10.59
C ARG A 57 18.61 5.97 9.74
N SER A 58 19.79 5.49 9.35
CA SER A 58 20.65 6.23 8.43
C SER A 58 19.99 6.37 7.06
N TRP A 59 20.33 7.45 6.34
CA TRP A 59 19.79 7.74 5.01
C TRP A 59 19.98 6.58 4.02
N SER A 60 21.17 5.95 4.05
CA SER A 60 21.48 4.79 3.20
C SER A 60 20.58 3.60 3.51
N LEU A 61 20.38 3.27 4.79
CA LEU A 61 19.54 2.16 5.19
C LEU A 61 18.08 2.42 4.84
N ALA A 62 17.57 3.62 5.13
CA ALA A 62 16.21 4.04 4.80
C ALA A 62 15.91 3.92 3.30
N MET A 63 16.87 4.31 2.46
CA MET A 63 16.75 4.20 1.02
C MET A 63 16.72 2.74 0.57
N VAL A 64 17.67 1.92 1.05
CA VAL A 64 17.76 0.50 0.66
C VAL A 64 16.49 -0.26 1.08
N THR A 65 16.04 -0.10 2.33
CA THR A 65 14.84 -0.80 2.82
C THR A 65 13.59 -0.39 2.04
N THR A 66 13.44 0.90 1.75
CA THR A 66 12.29 1.40 0.98
C THR A 66 12.33 0.89 -0.47
N LEU A 67 13.48 0.93 -1.14
CA LEU A 67 13.61 0.45 -2.52
C LEU A 67 13.38 -1.06 -2.61
N VAL A 68 13.88 -1.85 -1.66
CA VAL A 68 13.61 -3.29 -1.56
C VAL A 68 12.11 -3.55 -1.44
N TRP A 69 11.42 -2.78 -0.60
CA TRP A 69 9.98 -2.92 -0.43
C TRP A 69 9.18 -2.57 -1.70
N LEU A 70 9.54 -1.48 -2.39
CA LEU A 70 8.93 -1.14 -3.68
C LEU A 70 9.20 -2.21 -4.74
N GLY A 71 10.42 -2.75 -4.76
CA GLY A 71 10.79 -3.87 -5.63
C GLY A 71 9.94 -5.10 -5.37
N LEU A 72 9.67 -5.43 -4.10
CA LEU A 72 8.80 -6.53 -3.71
C LEU A 72 7.36 -6.30 -4.16
N ILE A 73 6.81 -5.10 -3.96
CA ILE A 73 5.47 -4.75 -4.46
C ILE A 73 5.38 -4.99 -5.96
N LEU A 74 6.36 -4.50 -6.74
CA LEU A 74 6.39 -4.66 -8.19
C LEU A 74 6.56 -6.12 -8.61
N ALA A 75 7.41 -6.88 -7.91
CA ALA A 75 7.66 -8.29 -8.19
C ALA A 75 6.40 -9.13 -7.97
N VAL A 76 5.73 -8.96 -6.83
CA VAL A 76 4.50 -9.68 -6.49
C VAL A 76 3.30 -9.24 -7.32
N SER A 77 3.33 -8.01 -7.84
CA SER A 77 2.29 -7.50 -8.75
C SER A 77 2.39 -8.05 -10.17
N ARG A 78 3.45 -8.78 -10.52
CA ARG A 78 3.58 -9.36 -11.87
C ARG A 78 2.71 -10.60 -12.01
N LYS A 79 1.91 -10.63 -13.08
CA LYS A 79 1.13 -11.79 -13.50
C LYS A 79 1.41 -12.02 -14.99
N ASP A 80 1.76 -13.24 -15.37
CA ASP A 80 2.06 -13.63 -16.76
C ASP A 80 3.15 -12.75 -17.42
N GLY A 81 4.17 -12.35 -16.65
CA GLY A 81 5.27 -11.52 -17.13
C GLY A 81 4.97 -10.02 -17.26
N GLN A 82 3.71 -9.60 -17.08
CA GLN A 82 3.32 -8.18 -17.07
C GLN A 82 2.96 -7.69 -15.67
N ILE A 83 3.20 -6.41 -15.40
CA ILE A 83 2.79 -5.80 -14.13
C ILE A 83 1.28 -5.60 -14.14
N ASN A 84 0.57 -6.27 -13.21
CA ASN A 84 -0.82 -5.97 -12.94
C ASN A 84 -0.90 -4.61 -12.22
N ARG A 85 -1.20 -3.57 -13.00
CA ARG A 85 -1.21 -2.17 -12.54
C ARG A 85 -2.19 -1.95 -11.39
N ARG A 86 -3.35 -2.61 -11.43
CA ARG A 86 -4.37 -2.51 -10.38
C ARG A 86 -3.88 -3.09 -9.06
N LEU A 87 -3.20 -4.23 -9.12
CA LEU A 87 -2.60 -4.87 -7.94
C LEU A 87 -1.44 -4.04 -7.39
N ALA A 88 -0.56 -3.54 -8.27
CA ALA A 88 0.54 -2.66 -7.88
C ALA A 88 0.04 -1.38 -7.19
N ALA A 89 -1.00 -0.76 -7.74
CA ALA A 89 -1.64 0.41 -7.15
C ALA A 89 -2.29 0.09 -5.79
N ALA A 90 -2.99 -1.05 -5.68
CA ALA A 90 -3.60 -1.48 -4.42
C ALA A 90 -2.56 -1.73 -3.32
N LEU A 91 -1.47 -2.43 -3.65
CA LEU A 91 -0.37 -2.69 -2.74
C LEU A 91 0.37 -1.39 -2.35
N GLY A 92 0.58 -0.47 -3.29
CA GLY A 92 1.14 0.84 -2.98
C GLY A 92 0.26 1.63 -2.00
N ILE A 93 -1.05 1.72 -2.26
CA ILE A 93 -1.97 2.44 -1.37
C ILE A 93 -2.05 1.79 0.03
N LEU A 94 -2.12 0.47 0.09
CA LEU A 94 -2.07 -0.25 1.35
C LEU A 94 -0.74 0.02 2.09
N SER A 95 0.38 0.03 1.37
CA SER A 95 1.69 0.32 1.94
C SER A 95 1.78 1.74 2.51
N MET A 96 1.18 2.73 1.86
CA MET A 96 1.09 4.10 2.40
C MET A 96 0.35 4.12 3.75
N GLY A 97 -0.74 3.36 3.87
CA GLY A 97 -1.47 3.20 5.12
C GLY A 97 -0.65 2.54 6.22
N ILE A 98 0.04 1.45 5.87
CA ILE A 98 0.91 0.73 6.80
C ILE A 98 2.04 1.64 7.30
N GLN A 99 2.70 2.39 6.41
CA GLN A 99 3.76 3.32 6.80
C GLN A 99 3.24 4.43 7.72
N ALA A 100 2.06 4.98 7.46
CA ALA A 100 1.43 5.95 8.34
C ALA A 100 1.15 5.35 9.74
N LEU A 101 0.63 4.13 9.81
CA LEU A 101 0.41 3.42 11.09
C LEU A 101 1.74 3.13 11.81
N LEU A 102 2.78 2.73 11.07
CA LEU A 102 4.10 2.47 11.64
C LEU A 102 4.74 3.74 12.18
N VAL A 103 4.58 4.88 11.52
CA VAL A 103 5.01 6.18 12.05
C VAL A 103 4.26 6.52 13.33
N LEU A 104 2.93 6.38 13.33
CA LEU A 104 2.10 6.65 14.51
C LEU A 104 2.45 5.73 15.69
N SER A 105 2.85 4.48 15.41
CA SER A 105 3.22 3.50 16.44
C SER A 105 4.45 3.90 17.26
N ILE A 106 5.31 4.79 16.74
CA ILE A 106 6.55 5.24 17.41
C ILE A 106 6.24 5.94 18.73
N TRP A 107 5.08 6.60 18.85
CA TRP A 107 4.69 7.34 20.04
C TRP A 107 3.86 6.54 21.04
N ILE A 108 3.54 5.28 20.72
CA ILE A 108 2.70 4.42 21.57
C ILE A 108 3.46 3.13 21.87
N PRO A 109 4.07 3.02 23.06
CA PRO A 109 4.81 1.83 23.46
C PRO A 109 3.94 0.57 23.36
N GLY A 110 4.45 -0.47 22.73
CA GLY A 110 3.79 -1.78 22.63
C GLY A 110 2.79 -1.94 21.47
N ILE A 111 2.39 -0.86 20.77
CA ILE A 111 1.46 -0.99 19.64
C ILE A 111 2.14 -1.46 18.33
N GLU A 112 3.48 -1.42 18.29
CA GLU A 112 4.27 -1.81 17.12
C GLU A 112 3.97 -3.25 16.69
N TRP A 113 3.82 -4.17 17.65
CA TRP A 113 3.53 -5.58 17.39
C TRP A 113 2.13 -5.78 16.76
N PRO A 114 1.03 -5.24 17.35
CA PRO A 114 -0.28 -5.25 16.70
C PRO A 114 -0.25 -4.64 15.29
N VAL A 115 0.39 -3.49 15.10
CA VAL A 115 0.45 -2.81 13.79
C VAL A 115 1.20 -3.68 12.78
N ALA A 116 2.33 -4.26 13.14
CA ALA A 116 3.10 -5.13 12.26
C ALA A 116 2.33 -6.39 11.86
N ILE A 117 1.68 -7.06 12.83
CA ILE A 117 0.86 -8.25 12.58
C ILE A 117 -0.31 -7.87 11.66
N TRP A 118 -1.04 -6.81 11.98
CA TRP A 118 -2.17 -6.34 11.17
C TRP A 118 -1.77 -6.00 9.75
N SER A 119 -0.64 -5.31 9.58
CA SER A 119 -0.07 -4.95 8.29
C SER A 119 0.27 -6.17 7.46
N GLY A 120 0.91 -7.18 8.07
CA GLY A 120 1.22 -8.45 7.43
C GLY A 120 -0.05 -9.19 6.97
N VAL A 121 -1.07 -9.27 7.83
CA VAL A 121 -2.37 -9.88 7.49
C VAL A 121 -3.05 -9.11 6.36
N ALA A 122 -2.97 -7.77 6.34
CA ALA A 122 -3.60 -6.95 5.30
C ALA A 122 -2.97 -7.19 3.93
N VAL A 123 -1.64 -7.28 3.89
CA VAL A 123 -0.92 -7.64 2.65
C VAL A 123 -1.29 -9.05 2.22
N MET A 124 -1.25 -10.04 3.11
CA MET A 124 -1.58 -11.43 2.78
C MET A 124 -3.03 -11.59 2.31
N HIS A 125 -3.97 -10.89 2.93
CA HIS A 125 -5.37 -10.88 2.52
C HIS A 125 -5.56 -10.29 1.12
N LEU A 126 -4.83 -9.23 0.79
CA LEU A 126 -4.88 -8.63 -0.55
C LEU A 126 -4.29 -9.59 -1.61
N LEU A 127 -3.18 -10.25 -1.29
CA LEU A 127 -2.52 -11.22 -2.16
C LEU A 127 -3.35 -12.50 -2.35
N SER A 128 -4.03 -12.99 -1.31
CA SER A 128 -4.93 -14.15 -1.42
C SER A 128 -6.14 -13.85 -2.33
N LYS A 129 -6.71 -12.64 -2.25
CA LYS A 129 -7.73 -12.17 -3.20
C LYS A 129 -7.21 -12.06 -4.64
N ALA A 130 -5.95 -11.68 -4.83
CA ALA A 130 -5.35 -11.59 -6.16
C ALA A 130 -5.08 -12.97 -6.78
N SER A 131 -4.62 -13.94 -5.98
CA SER A 131 -4.34 -15.31 -6.41
C SER A 131 -5.62 -16.13 -6.64
N GLY A 132 -6.58 -16.10 -5.70
CA GLY A 132 -7.85 -16.82 -5.82
C GLY A 132 -8.72 -16.32 -6.99
N GLY A 133 -8.61 -15.05 -7.37
CA GLY A 133 -9.27 -14.49 -8.54
C GLY A 133 -8.70 -14.93 -9.90
N GLY A 134 -7.62 -15.72 -9.91
CA GLY A 134 -7.04 -16.33 -11.11
C GLY A 134 -7.36 -17.82 -11.29
N ALA A 135 -7.92 -18.49 -10.29
CA ALA A 135 -8.23 -19.92 -10.30
C ALA A 135 -9.67 -20.24 -10.76
N GLY A 136 -10.36 -19.28 -11.38
CA GLY A 136 -11.76 -19.40 -11.79
C GLY A 136 -12.07 -18.66 -13.09
N ALA A 137 -11.08 -18.57 -13.99
CA ALA A 137 -11.27 -18.13 -15.37
C ALA A 137 -10.97 -19.30 -16.30
#